data_AF-A0A3L8DVS5-F1
#
_entry.id   AF-A0A3L8DVS5-F1
#
_cell.length_a   1.000
_cell.length_b   1.000
_cell.length_c   1.000
_cell.angle_alpha   90.00
_cell.angle_beta   90.00
_cell.angle_gamma   90.00
#
_symmetry.space_group_name_H-M   'P 1'
#
loop_
_entity.id
_entity.type
_entity.pdbx_description
1 polymer ?
#
loop_
_entity_poly.entity_id
_entity_poly.type
_entity_poly.pdbx_seq_one_letter_code
_entity_poly.pdbx_strand_id
1 'polypeptide(L)'
;MRIPESACSILMKMTVARSMKARVQAHMYARVAYFIQVRSTLLRALLEACHKPGARRERIAIYNKIAPSPHVQFISVKTRCHVLLREQCLRDFRILQNAFYLVGLTLTLSLCFVMPNGLFNRDCSFYQRLKSGNIYYVYNADYPNASNGRQYCKWKAESDYRVKLSCNIFEIPWHVKCAFDSLTVKVDESVAFSYCGNDTFSVESTGKTMTIVLSTAFWSSGVKFLCELQALEEVEKDYNCRCGWKKPTKIVGGVETGVNEYPMMAGLVDPFRREVYCGASVISQRHVLTAAHCVINRDANKVGVLVGDHDLTTGADTNASRLYVADEFNIHPLYNDTSLENDIAVVTVNGIINFSEEVGPACLPFQHQSDSFAGNYVDLLGWGTTEFGGMRPDTLQKVMVSVISYQDCHRSYPNLSYGQLCTYGRNKDACQVTLLFDSGGPVLWQNPTTKREVLVGIISYGLACGDDDPAVNTRVGTYIDWILDATPGAYYCKAE
;
A
#
# COMPACT_ATOMS: atom_id res chain seq x y z
N MET A 1 35.52 -56.31 -13.57
CA MET A 1 34.26 -55.81 -12.98
C MET A 1 33.17 -55.88 -14.06
N ARG A 2 32.10 -56.65 -13.79
CA ARG A 2 30.96 -56.81 -14.69
C ARG A 2 30.08 -55.57 -14.61
N ILE A 3 29.76 -55.00 -15.76
CA ILE A 3 28.67 -54.02 -15.90
C ILE A 3 27.36 -54.82 -15.82
N PRO A 4 26.39 -54.44 -14.98
CA PRO A 4 25.12 -55.16 -14.88
C PRO A 4 24.26 -54.92 -16.13
N GLU A 5 23.69 -56.01 -16.68
CA GLU A 5 22.82 -56.02 -17.88
C GLU A 5 21.55 -55.15 -17.76
N SER A 6 21.26 -54.59 -16.58
CA SER A 6 20.15 -53.68 -16.34
C SER A 6 20.37 -52.25 -16.87
N ALA A 7 21.62 -51.80 -17.07
CA ALA A 7 21.91 -50.44 -17.51
C ALA A 7 21.75 -50.23 -19.03
N CYS A 8 21.97 -51.27 -19.84
CA CYS A 8 21.86 -51.18 -21.30
C CYS A 8 20.39 -51.23 -21.79
N SER A 9 19.49 -51.84 -21.00
CA SER A 9 18.04 -51.89 -21.30
C SER A 9 17.33 -50.53 -21.10
N ILE A 10 17.82 -49.69 -20.20
CA ILE A 10 17.19 -48.43 -19.82
C ILE A 10 17.53 -47.31 -20.82
N LEU A 11 18.77 -47.23 -21.30
CA LEU A 11 19.17 -46.26 -22.34
C LEU A 11 18.52 -46.53 -23.71
N MET A 12 18.30 -47.80 -24.06
CA MET A 12 17.64 -48.17 -25.31
C MET A 12 16.12 -47.85 -25.26
N LYS A 13 15.48 -48.00 -24.09
CA LYS A 13 14.07 -47.64 -23.87
C LYS A 13 13.82 -46.13 -23.88
N MET A 14 14.76 -45.32 -23.38
CA MET A 14 14.63 -43.85 -23.38
C MET A 14 14.76 -43.23 -24.78
N THR A 15 15.62 -43.80 -25.64
CA THR A 15 15.83 -43.31 -27.02
C THR A 15 14.67 -43.70 -27.95
N VAL A 16 14.10 -44.90 -27.79
CA VAL A 16 12.91 -45.36 -28.54
C VAL A 16 11.65 -44.58 -28.11
N ALA A 17 11.48 -44.29 -26.81
CA ALA A 17 10.34 -43.51 -26.31
C ALA A 17 10.37 -42.04 -26.79
N ARG A 18 11.55 -41.40 -26.87
CA ARG A 18 11.69 -40.04 -27.45
C ARG A 18 11.43 -40.02 -28.97
N SER A 19 11.87 -41.05 -29.70
CA SER A 19 11.62 -41.20 -31.15
C SER A 19 10.14 -41.45 -31.49
N MET A 20 9.44 -42.25 -30.68
CA MET A 20 8.00 -42.50 -30.85
C MET A 20 7.15 -41.28 -30.48
N LYS A 21 7.52 -40.51 -29.44
CA LYS A 21 6.84 -39.24 -29.08
C LYS A 21 6.91 -38.21 -30.22
N ALA A 22 8.08 -38.04 -30.83
CA ALA A 22 8.26 -37.11 -31.94
C ALA A 22 7.49 -37.53 -33.22
N ARG A 23 7.44 -38.83 -33.53
CA ARG A 23 6.71 -39.36 -34.71
C ARG A 23 5.18 -39.31 -34.56
N VAL A 24 4.65 -39.57 -33.36
CA VAL A 24 3.19 -39.51 -33.11
C VAL A 24 2.70 -38.07 -33.10
N GLN A 25 3.48 -37.15 -32.51
CA GLN A 25 3.14 -35.72 -32.47
C GLN A 25 3.20 -35.11 -33.89
N ALA A 26 4.23 -35.40 -34.70
CA ALA A 26 4.31 -34.96 -36.09
C ALA A 26 3.17 -35.50 -36.98
N HIS A 27 2.75 -36.76 -36.80
CA HIS A 27 1.60 -37.33 -37.53
C HIS A 27 0.26 -36.70 -37.12
N MET A 28 0.12 -36.28 -35.87
CA MET A 28 -1.10 -35.64 -35.35
C MET A 28 -1.22 -34.19 -35.85
N TYR A 29 -0.12 -33.42 -35.84
CA TYR A 29 -0.09 -32.06 -36.40
C TYR A 29 -0.31 -32.04 -37.91
N ALA A 30 0.26 -32.98 -38.67
CA ALA A 30 0.05 -33.08 -40.11
C ALA A 30 -1.41 -33.42 -40.48
N ARG A 31 -2.09 -34.27 -39.69
CA ARG A 31 -3.50 -34.63 -39.93
C ARG A 31 -4.47 -33.52 -39.54
N VAL A 32 -4.21 -32.77 -38.46
CA VAL A 32 -5.02 -31.62 -38.06
C VAL A 32 -4.81 -30.44 -39.02
N ALA A 33 -3.58 -30.18 -39.47
CA ALA A 33 -3.29 -29.18 -40.49
C ALA A 33 -3.96 -29.51 -41.84
N TYR A 34 -3.92 -30.78 -42.28
CA TYR A 34 -4.63 -31.24 -43.48
C TYR A 34 -6.17 -31.07 -43.35
N PHE A 35 -6.74 -31.39 -42.18
CA PHE A 35 -8.18 -31.21 -41.92
C PHE A 35 -8.60 -29.73 -41.87
N ILE A 36 -7.75 -28.82 -41.36
CA ILE A 36 -8.01 -27.37 -41.34
C ILE A 36 -7.85 -26.76 -42.76
N GLN A 37 -6.88 -27.23 -43.54
CA GLN A 37 -6.66 -26.80 -44.93
C GLN A 37 -7.83 -27.19 -45.85
N VAL A 38 -8.36 -28.41 -45.70
CA VAL A 38 -9.51 -28.92 -46.48
C VAL A 38 -10.82 -28.23 -46.07
N ARG A 39 -11.03 -27.94 -44.78
CA ARG A 39 -12.21 -27.19 -44.31
C ARG A 39 -12.21 -25.74 -44.80
N SER A 40 -11.04 -25.10 -44.92
CA SER A 40 -10.92 -23.70 -45.37
C SER A 40 -11.04 -23.52 -46.89
N THR A 41 -10.54 -24.47 -47.69
CA THR A 41 -10.71 -24.45 -49.16
C THR A 41 -12.12 -24.80 -49.60
N LEU A 42 -12.80 -25.75 -48.92
CA LEU A 42 -14.20 -26.09 -49.21
C LEU A 42 -15.17 -24.94 -48.84
N LEU A 43 -14.91 -24.25 -47.72
CA LEU A 43 -15.72 -23.12 -47.27
C LEU A 43 -15.51 -21.87 -48.15
N ARG A 44 -14.27 -21.60 -48.62
CA ARG A 44 -13.97 -20.53 -49.60
C ARG A 44 -14.60 -20.81 -50.98
N ALA A 45 -14.55 -22.05 -51.46
CA ALA A 45 -15.19 -22.44 -52.73
C ALA A 45 -16.73 -22.34 -52.69
N LEU A 46 -17.35 -22.63 -51.54
CA LEU A 46 -18.80 -22.48 -51.32
C LEU A 46 -19.22 -21.00 -51.18
N LEU A 47 -18.35 -20.13 -50.64
CA LEU A 47 -18.60 -18.69 -50.52
C LEU A 47 -18.41 -17.94 -51.85
N GLU A 48 -17.41 -18.30 -52.67
CA GLU A 48 -17.21 -17.72 -54.01
C GLU A 48 -18.28 -18.15 -55.02
N ALA A 49 -18.89 -19.34 -54.86
CA ALA A 49 -19.98 -19.83 -55.70
C ALA A 49 -21.34 -19.14 -55.45
N CYS A 50 -21.48 -18.42 -54.33
CA CYS A 50 -22.71 -17.71 -53.95
C CYS A 50 -22.73 -16.21 -54.34
N HIS A 51 -21.68 -15.67 -54.99
CA HIS A 51 -21.55 -14.21 -55.22
C HIS A 51 -21.24 -13.74 -56.64
N LYS A 52 -21.47 -14.55 -57.69
CA LYS A 52 -21.38 -14.07 -59.10
C LYS A 52 -22.71 -14.13 -59.84
N PRO A 53 -23.27 -13.00 -60.30
CA PRO A 53 -24.48 -12.99 -61.11
C PRO A 53 -24.15 -13.31 -62.59
N GLY A 54 -24.90 -14.26 -63.16
CA GLY A 54 -25.07 -14.41 -64.61
C GLY A 54 -23.88 -14.95 -65.42
N ALA A 55 -23.77 -16.27 -65.57
CA ALA A 55 -23.30 -16.89 -66.82
C ALA A 55 -23.61 -18.40 -66.83
N ARG A 56 -24.60 -18.74 -67.63
CA ARG A 56 -25.21 -20.06 -67.78
C ARG A 56 -24.47 -20.81 -68.89
N ARG A 57 -23.24 -21.34 -68.68
CA ARG A 57 -22.64 -22.31 -69.64
C ARG A 57 -21.39 -23.12 -69.25
N GLU A 58 -20.85 -23.06 -68.03
CA GLU A 58 -19.66 -23.86 -67.66
C GLU A 58 -19.86 -24.76 -66.43
N ARG A 59 -21.00 -25.46 -66.35
CA ARG A 59 -21.27 -26.44 -65.29
C ARG A 59 -21.10 -27.91 -65.71
N ILE A 60 -20.60 -28.17 -66.91
CA ILE A 60 -20.47 -29.54 -67.46
C ILE A 60 -18.98 -30.00 -67.58
N ALA A 61 -18.00 -29.12 -67.37
CA ALA A 61 -16.58 -29.48 -67.56
C ALA A 61 -15.86 -30.02 -66.29
N ILE A 62 -16.41 -29.89 -65.09
CA ILE A 62 -15.77 -30.38 -63.85
C ILE A 62 -16.24 -31.80 -63.46
N TYR A 63 -17.40 -32.25 -63.95
CA TYR A 63 -17.99 -33.52 -63.53
C TYR A 63 -17.35 -34.77 -64.20
N ASN A 64 -16.57 -34.61 -65.28
CA ASN A 64 -16.00 -35.73 -66.05
C ASN A 64 -14.57 -36.14 -65.63
N LYS A 65 -14.07 -35.73 -64.46
CA LYS A 65 -12.72 -36.11 -63.98
C LYS A 65 -12.67 -37.18 -62.87
N ILE A 66 -13.79 -37.79 -62.48
CA ILE A 66 -13.84 -38.68 -61.28
C ILE A 66 -14.27 -40.14 -61.53
N ALA A 67 -14.67 -40.61 -62.72
CA ALA A 67 -14.98 -42.05 -62.90
C ALA A 67 -14.77 -42.59 -64.33
N PRO A 68 -14.06 -43.73 -64.53
CA PRO A 68 -13.91 -44.37 -65.85
C PRO A 68 -14.92 -45.52 -66.10
N SER A 69 -15.64 -45.41 -67.25
CA SER A 69 -16.09 -46.49 -68.18
C SER A 69 -17.20 -47.50 -67.78
N PRO A 70 -17.90 -48.20 -68.73
CA PRO A 70 -18.82 -47.67 -69.75
C PRO A 70 -20.17 -48.46 -69.88
N HIS A 71 -21.05 -47.97 -70.77
CA HIS A 71 -22.30 -48.53 -71.36
C HIS A 71 -23.67 -47.96 -70.91
N VAL A 72 -24.12 -46.93 -71.65
CA VAL A 72 -25.38 -46.79 -72.42
C VAL A 72 -26.68 -47.28 -71.73
N GLN A 73 -27.72 -46.47 -71.47
CA GLN A 73 -28.49 -45.69 -72.46
C GLN A 73 -29.37 -44.61 -71.78
N PHE A 74 -29.59 -43.51 -72.52
CA PHE A 74 -30.51 -42.41 -72.22
C PHE A 74 -31.95 -42.87 -72.01
N ILE A 75 -32.68 -42.25 -71.08
CA ILE A 75 -33.99 -41.61 -71.31
C ILE A 75 -34.26 -40.61 -70.17
N SER A 76 -34.57 -39.39 -70.57
CA SER A 76 -35.02 -38.28 -69.75
C SER A 76 -36.42 -38.55 -69.19
N VAL A 77 -36.56 -38.61 -67.87
CA VAL A 77 -37.82 -38.21 -67.20
C VAL A 77 -37.50 -37.35 -65.98
N LYS A 78 -37.68 -36.05 -66.22
CA LYS A 78 -37.94 -34.97 -65.26
C LYS A 78 -38.73 -35.44 -64.03
N THR A 79 -38.40 -34.83 -62.88
CA THR A 79 -39.27 -34.72 -61.69
C THR A 79 -39.58 -36.03 -60.94
N ARG A 80 -38.57 -36.62 -60.28
CA ARG A 80 -38.78 -37.39 -59.01
C ARG A 80 -37.54 -37.64 -58.12
N CYS A 81 -36.39 -37.01 -58.36
CA CYS A 81 -35.17 -37.24 -57.56
C CYS A 81 -34.90 -36.27 -56.40
N HIS A 82 -35.80 -35.33 -56.09
CA HIS A 82 -35.57 -34.38 -54.97
C HIS A 82 -36.06 -34.87 -53.60
N VAL A 83 -36.86 -35.94 -53.54
CA VAL A 83 -37.43 -36.47 -52.28
C VAL A 83 -36.72 -37.74 -51.81
N LEU A 84 -36.28 -38.62 -52.72
CA LEU A 84 -35.59 -39.88 -52.35
C LEU A 84 -34.13 -39.69 -51.93
N LEU A 85 -33.43 -38.66 -52.42
CA LEU A 85 -32.05 -38.36 -51.99
C LEU A 85 -31.95 -37.71 -50.61
N ARG A 86 -33.04 -37.11 -50.11
CA ARG A 86 -33.05 -36.45 -48.79
C ARG A 86 -33.23 -37.46 -47.65
N GLU A 87 -34.00 -38.52 -47.87
CA GLU A 87 -34.21 -39.56 -46.85
C GLU A 87 -33.06 -40.57 -46.74
N GLN A 88 -32.41 -40.94 -47.87
CA GLN A 88 -31.25 -41.84 -47.83
C GLN A 88 -30.05 -41.16 -47.14
N CYS A 89 -29.80 -39.89 -47.47
CA CYS A 89 -28.68 -39.13 -46.91
C CYS A 89 -28.87 -38.84 -45.40
N LEU A 90 -30.11 -38.65 -44.92
CA LEU A 90 -30.40 -38.47 -43.48
C LEU A 90 -30.36 -39.77 -42.66
N ARG A 91 -30.65 -40.94 -43.27
CA ARG A 91 -30.47 -42.25 -42.60
C ARG A 91 -28.99 -42.60 -42.48
N ASP A 92 -28.20 -42.39 -43.53
CA ASP A 92 -26.76 -42.65 -43.51
C ASP A 92 -26.01 -41.69 -42.56
N PHE A 93 -26.48 -40.44 -42.44
CA PHE A 93 -25.92 -39.48 -41.46
C PHE A 93 -26.20 -39.89 -40.01
N ARG A 94 -27.38 -40.46 -39.69
CA ARG A 94 -27.70 -40.95 -38.35
C ARG A 94 -26.99 -42.26 -37.99
N ILE A 95 -26.76 -43.14 -38.97
CA ILE A 95 -25.98 -44.38 -38.78
C ILE A 95 -24.50 -44.05 -38.55
N LEU A 96 -23.95 -43.08 -39.29
CA LEU A 96 -22.59 -42.57 -39.06
C LEU A 96 -22.47 -41.83 -37.72
N GLN A 97 -23.43 -40.98 -37.33
CA GLN A 97 -23.41 -40.33 -36.01
C GLN A 97 -23.43 -41.34 -34.85
N ASN A 98 -24.25 -42.38 -34.93
CA ASN A 98 -24.33 -43.41 -33.88
C ASN A 98 -23.11 -44.33 -33.84
N ALA A 99 -22.50 -44.64 -34.99
CA ALA A 99 -21.23 -45.38 -35.06
C ALA A 99 -20.04 -44.56 -34.53
N PHE A 100 -20.00 -43.24 -34.78
CA PHE A 100 -19.02 -42.33 -34.19
C PHE A 100 -19.20 -42.16 -32.67
N TYR A 101 -20.43 -42.21 -32.16
CA TYR A 101 -20.70 -42.19 -30.71
C TYR A 101 -20.29 -43.50 -30.01
N LEU A 102 -20.54 -44.68 -30.61
CA LEU A 102 -20.13 -45.96 -30.01
C LEU A 102 -18.61 -46.22 -30.08
N VAL A 103 -17.94 -45.83 -31.17
CA VAL A 103 -16.47 -45.95 -31.28
C VAL A 103 -15.76 -44.87 -30.45
N GLY A 104 -16.37 -43.69 -30.31
CA GLY A 104 -15.90 -42.63 -29.40
C GLY A 104 -16.04 -42.96 -27.92
N LEU A 105 -17.13 -43.64 -27.51
CA LEU A 105 -17.30 -44.09 -26.11
C LEU A 105 -16.36 -45.24 -25.75
N THR A 106 -16.06 -46.15 -26.67
CA THR A 106 -15.21 -47.32 -26.38
C THR A 106 -13.72 -46.98 -26.34
N LEU A 107 -13.26 -45.98 -27.12
CA LEU A 107 -11.90 -45.43 -27.00
C LEU A 107 -11.73 -44.54 -25.76
N THR A 108 -12.76 -43.82 -25.31
CA THR A 108 -12.68 -42.97 -24.11
C THR A 108 -12.80 -43.78 -22.81
N LEU A 109 -13.56 -44.88 -22.77
CA LEU A 109 -13.61 -45.76 -21.58
C LEU A 109 -12.34 -46.62 -21.40
N SER A 110 -11.62 -46.96 -22.47
CA SER A 110 -10.41 -47.81 -22.39
C SER A 110 -9.11 -47.03 -22.14
N LEU A 111 -9.11 -45.71 -22.31
CA LEU A 111 -8.00 -44.81 -21.94
C LEU A 111 -8.12 -44.30 -20.50
N CYS A 112 -9.24 -44.52 -19.82
CA CYS A 112 -9.45 -44.16 -18.41
C CYS A 112 -8.96 -45.21 -17.40
N PHE A 113 -8.56 -46.40 -17.87
CA PHE A 113 -7.97 -47.42 -17.01
C PHE A 113 -6.53 -47.70 -17.48
N VAL A 114 -5.57 -47.51 -16.58
CA VAL A 114 -4.11 -47.63 -16.75
C VAL A 114 -3.38 -46.33 -17.13
N MET A 115 -3.63 -45.26 -16.38
CA MET A 115 -2.55 -44.34 -15.96
C MET A 115 -2.58 -44.33 -14.43
N PRO A 116 -1.44 -44.48 -13.73
CA PRO A 116 -1.43 -44.39 -12.27
C PRO A 116 -1.95 -42.99 -11.89
N ASN A 117 -3.01 -42.94 -11.08
CA ASN A 117 -3.66 -41.70 -10.61
C ASN A 117 -2.75 -40.74 -9.81
N GLY A 118 -1.44 -41.03 -9.69
CA GLY A 118 -0.48 -40.27 -8.89
C GLY A 118 0.52 -39.40 -9.67
N LEU A 119 0.44 -39.30 -11.00
CA LEU A 119 1.49 -38.61 -11.80
C LEU A 119 1.07 -37.28 -12.46
N PHE A 120 -0.22 -36.93 -12.46
CA PHE A 120 -0.72 -35.70 -13.12
C PHE A 120 -1.86 -34.98 -12.39
N ASN A 121 -2.23 -35.42 -11.18
CA ASN A 121 -3.24 -34.74 -10.37
C ASN A 121 -2.59 -34.34 -9.04
N ARG A 122 -2.25 -33.05 -8.89
CA ARG A 122 -1.75 -32.51 -7.62
C ARG A 122 -2.88 -31.77 -6.93
N ASP A 123 -3.54 -32.48 -6.01
CA ASP A 123 -4.48 -31.86 -5.08
C ASP A 123 -3.71 -31.42 -3.84
N CYS A 124 -3.77 -30.14 -3.50
CA CYS A 124 -3.07 -29.61 -2.34
C CYS A 124 -3.95 -28.65 -1.54
N SER A 125 -3.80 -28.67 -0.22
CA SER A 125 -4.57 -27.83 0.68
C SER A 125 -3.69 -27.35 1.82
N PHE A 126 -3.55 -26.03 1.91
CA PHE A 126 -2.71 -25.36 2.88
C PHE A 126 -3.56 -24.43 3.73
N TYR A 127 -3.23 -24.36 5.01
CA TYR A 127 -3.81 -23.42 5.96
C TYR A 127 -2.68 -22.63 6.59
N GLN A 128 -2.84 -21.31 6.62
CA GLN A 128 -1.90 -20.42 7.26
C GLN A 128 -2.64 -19.40 8.12
N ARG A 129 -2.27 -19.32 9.40
CA ARG A 129 -2.64 -18.19 10.24
C ARG A 129 -1.56 -17.11 10.11
N LEU A 130 -1.96 -15.93 9.66
CA LEU A 130 -1.07 -14.79 9.45
C LEU A 130 -0.90 -14.02 10.77
N LYS A 131 0.31 -13.51 10.99
CA LYS A 131 0.65 -12.59 12.07
C LYS A 131 0.95 -11.23 11.46
N SER A 132 0.60 -10.13 12.16
CA SER A 132 0.93 -8.77 11.71
C SER A 132 2.44 -8.60 11.53
N GLY A 133 2.84 -7.71 10.59
CA GLY A 133 4.23 -7.42 10.25
C GLY A 133 4.97 -8.50 9.45
N ASN A 134 4.41 -9.71 9.32
CA ASN A 134 5.05 -10.81 8.61
C ASN A 134 4.50 -10.97 7.18
N ILE A 135 5.40 -11.34 6.27
CA ILE A 135 5.07 -11.64 4.87
C ILE A 135 5.07 -13.16 4.66
N TYR A 136 4.00 -13.68 4.06
CA TYR A 136 3.86 -15.07 3.68
C TYR A 136 3.77 -15.17 2.15
N TYR A 137 3.99 -16.36 1.60
CA TYR A 137 4.04 -16.55 0.15
C TYR A 137 3.11 -17.65 -0.34
N VAL A 138 2.48 -17.40 -1.48
CA VAL A 138 1.64 -18.35 -2.22
C VAL A 138 2.21 -18.50 -3.62
N TYR A 139 2.59 -19.73 -4.00
CA TYR A 139 3.32 -19.99 -5.24
C TYR A 139 2.98 -21.37 -5.83
N ASN A 140 3.28 -21.58 -7.10
CA ASN A 140 3.08 -22.87 -7.77
C ASN A 140 4.12 -23.91 -7.30
N ALA A 141 3.77 -25.20 -7.31
CA ALA A 141 4.57 -26.25 -6.66
C ALA A 141 6.05 -26.34 -7.11
N ASP A 142 6.35 -25.99 -8.36
CA ASP A 142 7.70 -26.08 -8.93
C ASP A 142 8.38 -24.70 -9.07
N TYR A 143 7.84 -23.65 -8.41
CA TYR A 143 8.44 -22.31 -8.39
C TYR A 143 9.92 -22.38 -7.99
N PRO A 144 10.85 -21.68 -8.67
CA PRO A 144 10.63 -20.60 -9.65
C PRO A 144 10.29 -21.04 -11.09
N ASN A 145 10.20 -22.34 -11.35
CA ASN A 145 9.85 -22.88 -12.67
C ASN A 145 8.33 -22.99 -12.84
N ALA A 146 7.87 -23.18 -14.09
CA ALA A 146 6.47 -23.40 -14.39
C ALA A 146 6.03 -24.84 -14.08
N SER A 147 4.87 -24.99 -13.45
CA SER A 147 4.23 -26.27 -13.15
C SER A 147 3.20 -26.62 -14.22
N ASN A 148 3.32 -27.78 -14.86
CA ASN A 148 2.46 -28.22 -15.98
C ASN A 148 1.39 -29.23 -15.55
N GLY A 149 0.33 -29.36 -16.35
CA GLY A 149 -0.72 -30.36 -16.14
C GLY A 149 -1.79 -29.95 -15.11
N ARG A 150 -2.64 -30.90 -14.71
CA ARG A 150 -3.80 -30.66 -13.84
C ARG A 150 -3.38 -30.50 -12.38
N GLN A 151 -3.76 -29.36 -11.80
CA GLN A 151 -3.47 -28.98 -10.43
C GLN A 151 -4.72 -28.40 -9.82
N TYR A 152 -4.99 -28.78 -8.57
CA TYR A 152 -6.03 -28.19 -7.76
C TYR A 152 -5.48 -27.90 -6.37
N CYS A 153 -5.11 -26.65 -6.15
CA CYS A 153 -4.41 -26.25 -4.94
C CYS A 153 -5.17 -25.15 -4.23
N LYS A 154 -5.44 -25.34 -2.93
CA LYS A 154 -6.23 -24.43 -2.11
C LYS A 154 -5.39 -23.91 -0.95
N TRP A 155 -5.27 -22.60 -0.81
CA TRP A 155 -4.70 -21.94 0.36
C TRP A 155 -5.81 -21.24 1.12
N LYS A 156 -5.93 -21.51 2.42
CA LYS A 156 -6.80 -20.79 3.33
C LYS A 156 -5.94 -19.95 4.26
N ALA A 157 -6.07 -18.63 4.16
CA ALA A 157 -5.44 -17.67 5.02
C ALA A 157 -6.46 -17.20 6.07
N GLU A 158 -6.02 -17.14 7.32
CA GLU A 158 -6.78 -16.60 8.44
C GLU A 158 -5.90 -15.63 9.22
N SER A 159 -6.45 -14.51 9.66
CA SER A 159 -5.74 -13.47 10.37
C SER A 159 -6.64 -12.88 11.44
N ASP A 160 -6.08 -12.15 12.40
CA ASP A 160 -6.88 -11.35 13.32
C ASP A 160 -7.41 -10.07 12.65
N TYR A 161 -6.87 -9.71 11.48
CA TYR A 161 -7.22 -8.55 10.65
C TYR A 161 -7.61 -8.93 9.20
N ARG A 162 -7.91 -7.94 8.35
CA ARG A 162 -8.10 -8.16 6.90
C ARG A 162 -6.82 -8.70 6.26
N VAL A 163 -6.93 -9.27 5.08
CA VAL A 163 -5.84 -9.97 4.39
C VAL A 163 -5.65 -9.36 3.01
N LYS A 164 -4.41 -9.10 2.63
CA LYS A 164 -4.03 -8.67 1.28
C LYS A 164 -3.21 -9.74 0.60
N LEU A 165 -3.53 -9.98 -0.67
CA LEU A 165 -2.74 -10.79 -1.58
C LEU A 165 -2.22 -9.88 -2.71
N SER A 166 -0.91 -9.90 -2.93
CA SER A 166 -0.27 -9.15 -4.02
C SER A 166 0.59 -10.09 -4.85
N CYS A 167 0.21 -10.27 -6.12
CA CYS A 167 0.91 -11.17 -7.06
C CYS A 167 1.79 -10.35 -8.00
N ASN A 168 3.08 -10.24 -7.66
CA ASN A 168 4.07 -9.48 -8.43
C ASN A 168 4.66 -10.30 -9.59
N ILE A 169 4.66 -11.63 -9.46
CA ILE A 169 5.01 -12.56 -10.54
C ILE A 169 3.76 -13.39 -10.80
N PHE A 170 3.16 -13.24 -11.97
CA PHE A 170 1.94 -13.93 -12.33
C PHE A 170 1.93 -14.27 -13.81
N GLU A 171 2.01 -15.56 -14.12
CA GLU A 171 2.01 -16.10 -15.48
C GLU A 171 1.10 -17.34 -15.48
N ILE A 172 -0.16 -17.15 -15.84
CA ILE A 172 -1.14 -18.23 -16.00
C ILE A 172 -1.70 -18.16 -17.42
N PRO A 173 -1.85 -19.30 -18.15
CA PRO A 173 -2.34 -19.28 -19.52
C PRO A 173 -3.67 -18.53 -19.65
N TRP A 174 -3.69 -17.51 -20.50
CA TRP A 174 -4.87 -16.68 -20.67
C TRP A 174 -5.97 -17.42 -21.43
N HIS A 175 -7.20 -17.28 -20.95
CA HIS A 175 -8.40 -17.66 -21.68
C HIS A 175 -9.54 -16.70 -21.34
N VAL A 176 -10.55 -16.61 -22.20
CA VAL A 176 -11.77 -15.85 -21.91
C VAL A 176 -12.35 -16.31 -20.57
N LYS A 177 -12.48 -15.36 -19.63
CA LYS A 177 -12.94 -15.56 -18.24
C LYS A 177 -12.14 -16.61 -17.43
N CYS A 178 -10.90 -16.89 -17.82
CA CYS A 178 -10.05 -17.87 -17.13
C CYS A 178 -10.70 -19.25 -17.00
N ALA A 179 -11.39 -19.70 -18.06
CA ALA A 179 -12.24 -20.88 -18.02
C ALA A 179 -11.49 -22.23 -17.84
N PHE A 180 -10.19 -22.26 -18.10
CA PHE A 180 -9.39 -23.50 -18.07
C PHE A 180 -8.31 -23.49 -17.00
N ASP A 181 -7.52 -22.42 -16.97
CA ASP A 181 -6.49 -22.19 -15.96
C ASP A 181 -6.82 -20.89 -15.22
N SER A 182 -6.91 -20.96 -13.90
CA SER A 182 -7.24 -19.81 -13.08
C SER A 182 -6.62 -19.89 -11.69
N LEU A 183 -6.26 -18.71 -11.17
CA LEU A 183 -6.09 -18.48 -9.74
C LEU A 183 -7.33 -17.73 -9.26
N THR A 184 -8.21 -18.42 -8.54
CA THR A 184 -9.44 -17.84 -7.98
C THR A 184 -9.19 -17.39 -6.54
N VAL A 185 -9.40 -16.11 -6.25
CA VAL A 185 -9.31 -15.53 -4.91
C VAL A 185 -10.70 -15.21 -4.39
N LYS A 186 -11.09 -15.86 -3.30
CA LYS A 186 -12.31 -15.59 -2.56
C LYS A 186 -11.98 -14.63 -1.41
N VAL A 187 -12.52 -13.42 -1.52
CA VAL A 187 -12.31 -12.33 -0.55
C VAL A 187 -13.37 -12.32 0.56
N ASP A 188 -14.47 -13.03 0.31
CA ASP A 188 -15.62 -13.25 1.21
C ASP A 188 -16.37 -14.54 0.79
N GLU A 189 -17.43 -14.91 1.52
CA GLU A 189 -18.35 -16.00 1.16
C GLU A 189 -19.10 -15.75 -0.16
N SER A 190 -19.34 -14.48 -0.50
CA SER A 190 -20.14 -14.07 -1.66
C SER A 190 -19.33 -13.56 -2.86
N VAL A 191 -18.08 -13.13 -2.65
CA VAL A 191 -17.26 -12.46 -3.68
C VAL A 191 -15.99 -13.26 -3.99
N ALA A 192 -15.81 -13.57 -5.27
CA ALA A 192 -14.64 -14.27 -5.79
C ALA A 192 -14.19 -13.68 -7.13
N PHE A 193 -12.88 -13.54 -7.29
CA PHE A 193 -12.24 -13.05 -8.50
C PHE A 193 -11.38 -14.16 -9.10
N SER A 194 -11.38 -14.33 -10.42
CA SER A 194 -10.54 -15.31 -11.10
C SER A 194 -9.55 -14.60 -12.01
N TYR A 195 -8.27 -14.92 -11.83
CA TYR A 195 -7.15 -14.29 -12.52
C TYR A 195 -6.44 -15.31 -13.42
N CYS A 196 -6.06 -14.85 -14.61
CA CYS A 196 -5.22 -15.54 -15.59
C CYS A 196 -4.60 -14.50 -16.53
N GLY A 197 -3.60 -14.88 -17.31
CA GLY A 197 -2.76 -13.97 -18.08
C GLY A 197 -1.48 -13.61 -17.32
N ASN A 198 -0.90 -12.48 -17.69
CA ASN A 198 0.41 -12.06 -17.21
C ASN A 198 0.38 -10.76 -16.39
N ASP A 199 -0.81 -10.21 -16.15
CA ASP A 199 -0.97 -8.96 -15.43
C ASP A 199 -0.83 -9.20 -13.92
N THR A 200 0.00 -8.39 -13.27
CA THR A 200 0.09 -8.37 -11.82
C THR A 200 -1.18 -7.81 -11.22
N PHE A 201 -1.57 -8.30 -10.04
CA PHE A 201 -2.74 -7.79 -9.34
C PHE A 201 -2.56 -7.81 -7.84
N SER A 202 -3.38 -7.00 -7.16
CA SER A 202 -3.51 -7.03 -5.71
C SER A 202 -4.99 -7.04 -5.35
N VAL A 203 -5.34 -7.80 -4.33
CA VAL A 203 -6.71 -7.93 -3.84
C VAL A 203 -6.73 -8.04 -2.33
N GLU A 204 -7.75 -7.46 -1.72
CA GLU A 204 -7.94 -7.45 -0.27
C GLU A 204 -9.22 -8.20 0.10
N SER A 205 -9.19 -8.95 1.20
CA SER A 205 -10.39 -9.57 1.77
C SER A 205 -11.29 -8.51 2.39
N THR A 206 -12.59 -8.77 2.49
CA THR A 206 -13.52 -7.94 3.28
C THR A 206 -13.53 -8.37 4.75
N GLY A 207 -13.22 -9.64 5.03
CA GLY A 207 -13.16 -10.20 6.37
C GLY A 207 -11.76 -10.68 6.76
N LYS A 208 -11.71 -11.46 7.85
CA LYS A 208 -10.47 -12.00 8.46
C LYS A 208 -9.90 -13.24 7.79
N THR A 209 -10.53 -13.69 6.71
CA THR A 209 -10.12 -14.88 5.99
C THR A 209 -10.07 -14.62 4.49
N MET A 210 -9.17 -15.30 3.82
CA MET A 210 -9.07 -15.31 2.36
C MET A 210 -8.81 -16.73 1.89
N THR A 211 -9.47 -17.13 0.80
CA THR A 211 -9.21 -18.45 0.18
C THR A 211 -8.73 -18.27 -1.24
N ILE A 212 -7.60 -18.89 -1.57
CA ILE A 212 -6.98 -18.83 -2.90
C ILE A 212 -7.01 -20.24 -3.48
N VAL A 213 -7.48 -20.39 -4.71
CA VAL A 213 -7.61 -21.68 -5.38
C VAL A 213 -6.96 -21.61 -6.74
N LEU A 214 -5.91 -22.39 -6.95
CA LEU A 214 -5.37 -22.68 -8.27
C LEU A 214 -6.15 -23.87 -8.86
N SER A 215 -6.67 -23.71 -10.07
CA SER A 215 -7.30 -24.78 -10.84
C SER A 215 -6.76 -24.74 -12.26
N THR A 216 -6.13 -25.83 -12.71
CA THR A 216 -5.59 -25.94 -14.08
C THR A 216 -6.15 -27.14 -14.82
N ALA A 217 -6.24 -27.03 -16.14
CA ALA A 217 -6.67 -28.11 -17.02
C ALA A 217 -5.57 -29.17 -17.21
N PHE A 218 -5.97 -30.37 -17.65
CA PHE A 218 -5.04 -31.48 -17.92
C PHE A 218 -3.98 -31.15 -18.98
N TRP A 219 -4.29 -30.25 -19.90
CA TRP A 219 -3.40 -29.78 -20.97
C TRP A 219 -2.82 -28.38 -20.72
N SER A 220 -2.82 -27.90 -19.48
CA SER A 220 -2.23 -26.60 -19.16
C SER A 220 -0.76 -26.54 -19.60
N SER A 221 -0.41 -25.47 -20.32
CA SER A 221 0.96 -25.23 -20.83
C SER A 221 1.96 -24.84 -19.75
N GLY A 222 1.48 -24.64 -18.51
CA GLY A 222 2.30 -24.32 -17.35
C GLY A 222 1.85 -23.04 -16.64
N VAL A 223 1.85 -23.07 -15.31
CA VAL A 223 1.59 -21.89 -14.47
C VAL A 223 2.83 -21.54 -13.66
N LYS A 224 3.10 -20.25 -13.51
CA LYS A 224 4.19 -19.72 -12.69
C LYS A 224 3.70 -18.47 -11.96
N PHE A 225 3.71 -18.48 -10.64
CA PHE A 225 3.34 -17.31 -9.88
C PHE A 225 3.99 -17.28 -8.50
N LEU A 226 4.21 -16.07 -7.99
CA LEU A 226 4.59 -15.78 -6.62
C LEU A 226 3.76 -14.61 -6.13
N CYS A 227 2.98 -14.86 -5.10
CA CYS A 227 2.15 -13.87 -4.45
C CYS A 227 2.55 -13.73 -2.99
N GLU A 228 2.58 -12.48 -2.52
CA GLU A 228 2.77 -12.10 -1.14
C GLU A 228 1.41 -12.00 -0.45
N LEU A 229 1.33 -12.60 0.73
CA LEU A 229 0.15 -12.67 1.56
C LEU A 229 0.46 -12.03 2.91
N GLN A 230 -0.30 -11.00 3.27
CA GLN A 230 -0.06 -10.17 4.44
C GLN A 230 -1.36 -9.93 5.20
N ALA A 231 -1.26 -9.86 6.52
CA ALA A 231 -2.32 -9.29 7.35
C ALA A 231 -2.28 -7.77 7.20
N LEU A 232 -3.36 -7.20 6.69
CA LEU A 232 -3.62 -5.78 6.76
C LEU A 232 -4.12 -5.48 8.16
N GLU A 233 -3.19 -5.23 9.08
CA GLU A 233 -3.54 -4.53 10.30
C GLU A 233 -4.27 -3.26 9.88
N GLU A 234 -5.56 -3.22 10.18
CA GLU A 234 -6.25 -1.94 10.19
C GLU A 234 -5.51 -1.17 11.27
N VAL A 235 -4.74 -0.14 10.87
CA VAL A 235 -4.36 0.91 11.79
C VAL A 235 -5.69 1.30 12.42
N GLU A 236 -5.90 0.90 13.68
CA GLU A 236 -7.09 1.34 14.38
C GLU A 236 -7.08 2.84 14.20
N LYS A 237 -8.08 3.37 13.47
CA LYS A 237 -8.47 4.75 13.68
C LYS A 237 -8.97 4.74 15.11
N ASP A 238 -8.02 4.94 16.01
CA ASP A 238 -8.30 5.10 17.41
C ASP A 238 -9.15 6.35 17.50
N TYR A 239 -10.46 6.13 17.62
CA TYR A 239 -11.44 7.19 17.81
C TYR A 239 -11.19 7.94 19.13
N ASN A 240 -10.27 7.46 19.99
CA ASN A 240 -9.77 8.15 21.19
C ASN A 240 -8.40 8.79 21.01
N CYS A 241 -7.79 8.72 19.83
CA CYS A 241 -6.55 9.40 19.54
C CYS A 241 -6.80 10.90 19.32
N ARG A 242 -6.75 11.64 20.42
CA ARG A 242 -6.88 13.10 20.45
C ARG A 242 -5.50 13.71 20.67
N CYS A 243 -5.18 14.67 19.82
CA CYS A 243 -4.05 15.58 19.95
C CYS A 243 -4.45 16.92 19.33
N GLY A 244 -3.70 17.98 19.64
CA GLY A 244 -3.79 19.26 18.95
C GLY A 244 -5.16 19.94 19.08
N TRP A 245 -5.96 19.64 20.10
CA TRP A 245 -7.20 20.39 20.29
C TRP A 245 -6.87 21.78 20.82
N LYS A 246 -7.70 22.74 20.41
CA LYS A 246 -7.62 24.14 20.79
C LYS A 246 -8.96 24.55 21.35
N LYS A 247 -8.97 25.21 22.51
CA LYS A 247 -10.21 25.67 23.14
C LYS A 247 -10.69 26.93 22.41
N PRO A 248 -11.92 26.99 21.90
CA PRO A 248 -12.42 28.20 21.26
C PRO A 248 -12.61 29.30 22.31
N THR A 249 -11.77 30.34 22.26
CA THR A 249 -11.88 31.52 23.13
C THR A 249 -12.20 32.76 22.28
N LYS A 250 -13.06 33.63 22.82
CA LYS A 250 -13.52 34.84 22.14
C LYS A 250 -12.75 36.04 22.67
N ILE A 251 -11.48 36.16 22.29
CA ILE A 251 -10.72 37.39 22.55
C ILE A 251 -10.87 38.30 21.33
N VAL A 252 -11.38 39.52 21.58
CA VAL A 252 -11.54 40.56 20.57
C VAL A 252 -10.33 41.49 20.69
N GLY A 253 -9.35 41.33 19.78
CA GLY A 253 -8.24 42.29 19.60
C GLY A 253 -6.87 41.96 20.23
N GLY A 254 -6.61 40.75 20.73
CA GLY A 254 -5.44 40.48 21.59
C GLY A 254 -4.30 39.64 21.01
N VAL A 255 -3.06 40.04 21.39
CA VAL A 255 -1.81 39.25 21.44
C VAL A 255 -1.86 38.20 22.57
N GLU A 256 -2.68 38.43 23.59
CA GLU A 256 -2.91 37.48 24.68
C GLU A 256 -3.76 36.28 24.22
N THR A 257 -3.43 35.09 24.72
CA THR A 257 -4.24 33.88 24.51
C THR A 257 -5.45 33.84 25.43
N GLY A 258 -6.46 33.03 25.11
CA GLY A 258 -7.46 32.68 26.12
C GLY A 258 -6.90 31.71 27.15
N VAL A 259 -7.45 31.73 28.37
CA VAL A 259 -7.09 30.78 29.43
C VAL A 259 -7.24 29.34 28.94
N ASN A 260 -6.12 28.62 28.92
CA ASN A 260 -5.98 27.26 28.37
C ASN A 260 -6.47 27.14 26.91
N GLU A 261 -6.27 28.17 26.08
CA GLU A 261 -6.56 28.13 24.63
C GLU A 261 -5.73 27.04 23.94
N TYR A 262 -4.47 26.87 24.36
CA TYR A 262 -3.49 25.91 23.83
C TYR A 262 -3.06 24.89 24.90
N PRO A 263 -3.78 23.77 25.05
CA PRO A 263 -3.53 22.73 26.06
C PRO A 263 -2.16 22.07 26.01
N MET A 264 -1.48 22.18 24.86
CA MET A 264 -0.13 21.66 24.65
C MET A 264 0.99 22.55 25.17
N MET A 265 0.69 23.80 25.55
CA MET A 265 1.70 24.70 26.08
C MET A 265 2.23 24.18 27.42
N ALA A 266 3.55 24.16 27.53
CA ALA A 266 4.26 23.87 28.77
C ALA A 266 5.40 24.88 28.97
N GLY A 267 5.83 25.07 30.21
CA GLY A 267 6.98 25.89 30.56
C GLY A 267 8.01 25.08 31.33
N LEU A 268 9.29 25.30 31.04
CA LEU A 268 10.38 24.83 31.89
C LEU A 268 10.61 25.85 33.00
N VAL A 269 10.52 25.37 34.24
CA VAL A 269 10.59 26.18 35.45
C VAL A 269 11.89 25.88 36.17
N ASP A 270 12.57 26.92 36.65
CA ASP A 270 13.57 26.81 37.70
C ASP A 270 12.82 26.87 39.05
N PRO A 271 12.67 25.75 39.79
CA PRO A 271 11.86 25.73 41.00
C PRO A 271 12.44 26.59 42.12
N PHE A 272 13.75 26.87 42.10
CA PHE A 272 14.40 27.73 43.09
C PHE A 272 14.10 29.20 42.83
N ARG A 273 14.14 29.62 41.55
CA ARG A 273 13.82 30.99 41.14
C ARG A 273 12.32 31.22 40.99
N ARG A 274 11.52 30.16 40.92
CA ARG A 274 10.07 30.18 40.64
C ARG A 274 9.77 30.92 39.34
N GLU A 275 10.59 30.66 38.32
CA GLU A 275 10.58 31.38 37.05
C GLU A 275 10.50 30.39 35.89
N VAL A 276 9.57 30.63 34.97
CA VAL A 276 9.57 29.99 33.65
C VAL A 276 10.68 30.64 32.82
N TYR A 277 11.65 29.85 32.39
CA TYR A 277 12.82 30.35 31.65
C TYR A 277 12.86 29.91 30.18
N CYS A 278 12.11 28.88 29.82
CA CYS A 278 11.93 28.38 28.46
C CYS A 278 10.52 27.83 28.27
N GLY A 279 10.05 27.81 27.03
CA GLY A 279 8.86 27.07 26.63
C GLY A 279 9.13 25.59 26.41
N ALA A 280 8.05 24.82 26.34
CA ALA A 280 8.02 23.42 25.95
C ALA A 280 6.63 23.06 25.40
N SER A 281 6.52 21.88 24.80
CA SER A 281 5.27 21.37 24.22
C SER A 281 4.96 19.98 24.75
N VAL A 282 3.77 19.75 25.29
CA VAL A 282 3.32 18.40 25.64
C VAL A 282 3.18 17.57 24.36
N ILE A 283 3.83 16.42 24.30
CA ILE A 283 3.75 15.50 23.14
C ILE A 283 3.22 14.12 23.53
N SER A 284 3.26 13.76 24.81
CA SER A 284 2.64 12.54 25.36
C SER A 284 2.38 12.69 26.86
N GLN A 285 1.81 11.67 27.50
CA GLN A 285 1.52 11.70 28.94
C GLN A 285 2.76 11.74 29.83
N ARG A 286 3.97 11.53 29.29
CA ARG A 286 5.22 11.53 30.07
C ARG A 286 6.31 12.40 29.49
N HIS A 287 6.08 13.03 28.34
CA HIS A 287 7.13 13.69 27.59
C HIS A 287 6.68 15.06 27.10
N VAL A 288 7.55 16.05 27.27
CA VAL A 288 7.47 17.35 26.62
C VAL A 288 8.67 17.55 25.69
N LEU A 289 8.46 18.27 24.60
CA LEU A 289 9.48 18.62 23.62
C LEU A 289 9.91 20.08 23.82
N THR A 290 11.21 20.36 23.75
CA THR A 290 11.77 21.70 23.95
C THR A 290 13.09 21.82 23.17
N ALA A 291 13.75 22.98 23.24
CA ALA A 291 15.05 23.21 22.65
C ALA A 291 16.16 22.59 23.52
N ALA A 292 17.23 22.10 22.90
CA ALA A 292 18.36 21.49 23.61
C ALA A 292 19.08 22.51 24.50
N HIS A 293 19.26 23.74 24.01
CA HIS A 293 19.94 24.80 24.78
C HIS A 293 19.19 25.18 26.08
N CYS A 294 17.91 24.86 26.20
CA CYS A 294 17.13 25.10 27.42
C CYS A 294 17.48 24.14 28.56
N VAL A 295 18.01 22.95 28.24
CA VAL A 295 18.27 21.88 29.22
C VAL A 295 19.72 21.44 29.29
N ILE A 296 20.53 21.80 28.29
CA ILE A 296 21.97 21.50 28.30
C ILE A 296 22.63 22.05 29.56
N ASN A 297 23.51 21.25 30.17
CA ASN A 297 24.21 21.58 31.43
C ASN A 297 23.29 21.82 32.65
N ARG A 298 22.01 21.42 32.60
CA ARG A 298 21.12 21.41 33.76
C ARG A 298 20.94 20.01 34.32
N ASP A 299 20.67 19.94 35.62
CA ASP A 299 20.29 18.71 36.31
C ASP A 299 18.76 18.53 36.19
N ALA A 300 18.32 17.38 35.67
CA ALA A 300 16.89 17.09 35.46
C ALA A 300 16.08 17.26 36.75
N ASN A 301 16.60 16.80 37.88
CA ASN A 301 15.92 16.87 39.17
C ASN A 301 15.76 18.31 39.71
N LYS A 302 16.35 19.31 39.05
CA LYS A 302 16.25 20.73 39.39
C LYS A 302 15.44 21.54 38.38
N VAL A 303 14.75 20.87 37.46
CA VAL A 303 13.88 21.51 36.48
C VAL A 303 12.45 21.02 36.68
N GLY A 304 11.52 21.96 36.70
CA GLY A 304 10.09 21.69 36.68
C GLY A 304 9.52 21.82 35.28
N VAL A 305 8.47 21.06 34.99
CA VAL A 305 7.64 21.18 33.79
C VAL A 305 6.26 21.62 34.24
N LEU A 306 5.93 22.88 33.97
CA LEU A 306 4.64 23.49 34.25
C LEU A 306 3.71 23.28 33.06
N VAL A 307 2.54 22.71 33.28
CA VAL A 307 1.52 22.52 32.24
C VAL A 307 0.20 23.14 32.69
N GLY A 308 -0.61 23.54 31.73
CA GLY A 308 -1.98 23.99 31.97
C GLY A 308 -2.09 25.34 32.68
N ASP A 309 -1.01 26.12 32.78
CA ASP A 309 -1.02 27.47 33.37
C ASP A 309 -1.26 28.52 32.28
N HIS A 310 -1.84 29.67 32.64
CA HIS A 310 -1.99 30.84 31.76
C HIS A 310 -1.38 32.10 32.39
N ASP A 311 -1.66 32.38 33.67
CA ASP A 311 -1.11 33.52 34.43
C ASP A 311 -0.10 33.09 35.50
N LEU A 312 1.18 33.36 35.22
CA LEU A 312 2.32 32.95 36.05
C LEU A 312 2.37 33.64 37.43
N THR A 313 1.61 34.71 37.65
CA THR A 313 1.59 35.42 38.95
C THR A 313 0.63 34.78 39.95
N THR A 314 -0.40 34.11 39.46
CA THR A 314 -1.44 33.52 40.31
C THR A 314 -1.24 32.02 40.50
N GLY A 315 -0.85 31.31 39.43
CA GLY A 315 -0.73 29.85 39.40
C GLY A 315 -2.03 29.11 39.82
N ALA A 316 -3.17 29.80 39.75
CA ALA A 316 -4.48 29.36 40.24
C ALA A 316 -5.65 29.87 39.39
N ASP A 317 -5.34 30.55 38.29
CA ASP A 317 -6.23 30.88 37.17
C ASP A 317 -6.98 29.66 36.61
N THR A 318 -6.42 28.47 36.77
CA THR A 318 -7.06 27.21 36.41
C THR A 318 -6.72 26.06 37.35
N ASN A 319 -7.69 25.16 37.54
CA ASN A 319 -7.49 23.93 38.31
C ASN A 319 -6.59 22.91 37.59
N ALA A 320 -6.25 23.17 36.32
CA ALA A 320 -5.43 22.30 35.48
C ALA A 320 -3.91 22.49 35.70
N SER A 321 -3.48 23.64 36.23
CA SER A 321 -2.06 23.98 36.43
C SER A 321 -1.37 22.93 37.30
N ARG A 322 -0.35 22.26 36.76
CA ARG A 322 0.43 21.25 37.48
C ARG A 322 1.90 21.40 37.17
N LEU A 323 2.72 21.26 38.20
CA LEU A 323 4.18 21.23 38.10
C LEU A 323 4.67 19.80 38.29
N TYR A 324 5.34 19.27 37.27
CA TYR A 324 6.02 17.97 37.34
C TYR A 324 7.53 18.18 37.45
N VAL A 325 8.22 17.32 38.19
CA VAL A 325 9.70 17.35 38.21
C VAL A 325 10.19 16.60 36.96
N ALA A 326 11.22 17.11 36.29
CA ALA A 326 11.87 16.37 35.21
C ALA A 326 12.68 15.19 35.77
N ASP A 327 12.56 14.05 35.10
CA ASP A 327 13.21 12.78 35.45
C ASP A 327 14.48 12.58 34.60
N GLU A 328 14.37 12.84 33.30
CA GLU A 328 15.44 12.63 32.33
C GLU A 328 15.39 13.66 31.20
N PHE A 329 16.56 14.04 30.70
CA PHE A 329 16.73 14.82 29.48
C PHE A 329 17.37 13.97 28.39
N ASN A 330 16.66 13.79 27.28
CA ASN A 330 17.20 13.21 26.06
C ASN A 330 17.50 14.34 25.08
N ILE A 331 18.75 14.79 25.08
CA ILE A 331 19.24 15.83 24.15
C ILE A 331 19.66 15.16 22.85
N HIS A 332 19.34 15.77 21.70
CA HIS A 332 19.75 15.20 20.42
C HIS A 332 21.28 15.01 20.37
N PRO A 333 21.80 13.82 20.00
CA PRO A 333 23.22 13.50 20.13
C PRO A 333 24.14 14.33 19.22
N LEU A 334 23.58 14.93 18.17
CA LEU A 334 24.27 15.84 17.26
C LEU A 334 24.00 17.33 17.55
N TYR A 335 23.42 17.65 18.72
CA TYR A 335 23.25 19.05 19.13
C TYR A 335 24.60 19.77 19.18
N ASN A 336 24.66 20.96 18.59
CA ASN A 336 25.86 21.80 18.58
C ASN A 336 25.56 23.14 19.25
N ASP A 337 26.15 23.37 20.42
CA ASP A 337 25.93 24.56 21.23
C ASP A 337 26.46 25.86 20.61
N THR A 338 27.32 25.77 19.59
CA THR A 338 27.85 26.94 18.90
C THR A 338 26.98 27.35 17.70
N SER A 339 26.56 26.37 16.88
CA SER A 339 25.73 26.65 15.70
C SER A 339 24.22 26.58 15.95
N LEU A 340 23.82 26.06 17.13
CA LEU A 340 22.43 25.73 17.47
C LEU A 340 21.77 24.77 16.45
N GLU A 341 22.59 23.93 15.80
CA GLU A 341 22.10 22.83 14.98
C GLU A 341 21.58 21.69 15.87
N ASN A 342 20.53 21.01 15.40
CA ASN A 342 19.85 19.94 16.13
C ASN A 342 19.41 20.38 17.55
N ASP A 343 18.95 21.62 17.67
CA ASP A 343 18.50 22.23 18.92
C ASP A 343 17.12 21.70 19.33
N ILE A 344 17.11 20.45 19.81
CA ILE A 344 15.93 19.72 20.25
C ILE A 344 16.27 18.77 21.40
N ALA A 345 15.38 18.73 22.39
CA ALA A 345 15.45 17.81 23.51
C ALA A 345 14.05 17.31 23.89
N VAL A 346 14.00 16.06 24.33
CA VAL A 346 12.85 15.48 25.01
C VAL A 346 13.10 15.53 26.51
N VAL A 347 12.12 16.04 27.26
CA VAL A 347 12.12 16.01 28.71
C VAL A 347 11.08 15.00 29.19
N THR A 348 11.54 13.95 29.87
CA THR A 348 10.68 12.97 30.53
C THR A 348 10.32 13.49 31.91
N VAL A 349 9.03 13.50 32.25
CA VAL A 349 8.58 13.91 33.59
C VAL A 349 8.47 12.73 34.55
N ASN A 350 8.71 13.02 35.83
CA ASN A 350 8.43 12.12 36.93
C ASN A 350 6.94 12.18 37.26
N GLY A 351 6.17 11.24 36.70
CA GLY A 351 4.72 11.15 36.84
C GLY A 351 4.02 10.96 35.51
N ILE A 352 2.69 11.16 35.51
CA ILE A 352 1.81 11.08 34.35
C ILE A 352 1.08 12.42 34.23
N ILE A 353 1.23 13.07 33.08
CA ILE A 353 0.46 14.24 32.68
C ILE A 353 -0.96 13.75 32.34
N ASN A 354 -1.90 14.01 33.24
CA ASN A 354 -3.30 13.68 33.01
C ASN A 354 -3.90 14.65 32.00
N PHE A 355 -4.33 14.12 30.85
CA PHE A 355 -4.95 14.94 29.82
C PHE A 355 -6.38 15.32 30.18
N SER A 356 -6.73 16.57 29.88
CA SER A 356 -8.07 17.17 30.01
C SER A 356 -8.29 18.12 28.84
N GLU A 357 -9.42 18.84 28.77
CA GLU A 357 -9.59 19.85 27.72
C GLU A 357 -8.59 21.02 27.87
N GLU A 358 -8.01 21.21 29.07
CA GLU A 358 -7.04 22.27 29.41
C GLU A 358 -5.57 21.84 29.31
N VAL A 359 -5.26 20.54 29.33
CA VAL A 359 -3.89 20.01 29.23
C VAL A 359 -3.87 18.80 28.30
N GLY A 360 -3.02 18.80 27.28
CA GLY A 360 -2.87 17.64 26.40
C GLY A 360 -1.88 17.81 25.27
N PRO A 361 -1.65 16.78 24.45
CA PRO A 361 -0.52 16.78 23.55
C PRO A 361 -0.81 17.56 22.27
N ALA A 362 0.20 18.24 21.74
CA ALA A 362 0.20 18.68 20.34
C ALA A 362 0.22 17.46 19.41
N CYS A 363 -0.32 17.60 18.21
CA CYS A 363 -0.06 16.57 17.19
C CYS A 363 1.38 16.68 16.70
N LEU A 364 2.04 15.55 16.48
CA LEU A 364 3.33 15.53 15.80
C LEU A 364 3.10 15.39 14.28
N PRO A 365 3.96 15.96 13.43
CA PRO A 365 3.78 15.99 11.98
C PRO A 365 4.18 14.67 11.30
N PHE A 366 3.61 13.52 11.68
CA PHE A 366 3.90 12.21 11.05
C PHE A 366 3.53 12.16 9.56
N GLN A 367 2.40 12.77 9.16
CA GLN A 367 1.94 12.87 7.77
C GLN A 367 2.59 14.03 7.01
N HIS A 368 3.25 14.94 7.73
CA HIS A 368 3.81 16.19 7.20
C HIS A 368 5.33 16.31 7.47
N GLN A 369 6.03 15.19 7.67
CA GLN A 369 7.47 15.18 8.02
C GLN A 369 8.32 15.92 6.98
N SER A 370 7.97 15.75 5.70
CA SER A 370 8.66 16.35 4.56
C SER A 370 8.18 17.76 4.19
N ASP A 371 7.11 18.26 4.81
CA ASP A 371 6.52 19.55 4.41
C ASP A 371 7.34 20.74 4.92
N SER A 372 7.59 21.71 4.05
CA SER A 372 8.30 22.94 4.43
C SER A 372 7.45 23.92 5.21
N PHE A 373 6.13 23.78 5.13
CA PHE A 373 5.13 24.75 5.62
C PHE A 373 5.29 26.16 5.04
N ALA A 374 6.22 26.41 4.11
CA ALA A 374 6.45 27.72 3.53
C ALA A 374 5.17 28.31 2.92
N GLY A 375 4.89 29.57 3.24
CA GLY A 375 3.67 30.29 2.86
C GLY A 375 2.47 30.04 3.78
N ASN A 376 2.54 29.11 4.73
CA ASN A 376 1.51 28.93 5.76
C ASN A 376 1.73 29.88 6.94
N TYR A 377 0.65 30.14 7.67
CA TYR A 377 0.69 30.83 8.94
C TYR A 377 0.81 29.82 10.09
N VAL A 378 1.56 30.22 11.11
CA VAL A 378 1.78 29.45 12.35
C VAL A 378 1.61 30.36 13.55
N ASP A 379 1.14 29.78 14.66
CA ASP A 379 1.07 30.44 15.95
C ASP A 379 2.33 30.08 16.76
N LEU A 380 3.01 31.10 17.29
CA LEU A 380 4.05 30.95 18.31
C LEU A 380 3.45 31.35 19.65
N LEU A 381 3.74 30.58 20.70
CA LEU A 381 3.20 30.78 22.04
C LEU A 381 4.30 31.05 23.05
N GLY A 382 3.99 31.84 24.08
CA GLY A 382 5.02 32.28 25.00
C GLY A 382 4.61 33.18 26.15
N TRP A 383 5.47 33.24 27.18
CA TRP A 383 5.44 34.23 28.27
C TRP A 383 6.61 35.24 28.15
N GLY A 384 7.27 35.25 27.00
CA GLY A 384 8.32 36.18 26.65
C GLY A 384 7.82 37.61 26.49
N THR A 385 8.76 38.54 26.57
CA THR A 385 8.51 39.98 26.51
C THR A 385 7.72 40.36 25.26
N THR A 386 6.64 41.12 25.42
CA THR A 386 5.79 41.58 24.31
C THR A 386 6.35 42.78 23.57
N GLU A 387 7.44 43.38 24.05
CA GLU A 387 8.13 44.54 23.45
C GLU A 387 9.66 44.36 23.61
N PHE A 388 10.46 44.91 22.68
CA PHE A 388 11.92 44.87 22.80
C PHE A 388 12.40 45.59 24.06
N GLY A 389 13.02 44.85 24.98
CA GLY A 389 13.43 45.38 26.29
C GLY A 389 12.26 45.71 27.23
N GLY A 390 11.03 45.32 26.87
CA GLY A 390 9.83 45.51 27.69
C GLY A 390 9.75 44.54 28.87
N MET A 391 8.72 44.70 29.69
CA MET A 391 8.43 43.76 30.78
C MET A 391 7.85 42.46 30.22
N ARG A 392 8.07 41.36 30.94
CA ARG A 392 7.42 40.09 30.59
C ARG A 392 5.93 40.20 30.90
N PRO A 393 5.05 39.72 30.00
CA PRO A 393 3.65 39.58 30.31
C PRO A 393 3.48 38.51 31.40
N ASP A 394 2.51 38.74 32.28
CA ASP A 394 2.14 37.76 33.29
C ASP A 394 1.33 36.60 32.68
N THR A 395 0.63 36.88 31.58
CA THR A 395 -0.27 35.96 30.88
C THR A 395 0.32 35.40 29.60
N LEU A 396 -0.11 34.20 29.20
CA LEU A 396 0.34 33.54 27.97
C LEU A 396 -0.09 34.33 26.73
N GLN A 397 0.89 34.62 25.87
CA GLN A 397 0.73 35.34 24.61
C GLN A 397 0.83 34.41 23.39
N LYS A 398 0.29 34.86 22.27
CA LYS A 398 0.47 34.26 20.94
C LYS A 398 0.80 35.32 19.89
N VAL A 399 1.56 34.90 18.90
CA VAL A 399 1.77 35.69 17.67
C VAL A 399 1.60 34.81 16.45
N MET A 400 0.85 35.31 15.47
CA MET A 400 0.68 34.66 14.18
C MET A 400 1.70 35.20 13.19
N VAL A 401 2.53 34.32 12.64
CA VAL A 401 3.59 34.66 11.68
C VAL A 401 3.55 33.73 10.48
N SER A 402 4.22 34.10 9.39
CA SER A 402 4.31 33.24 8.21
C SER A 402 5.60 32.41 8.23
N VAL A 403 5.53 31.16 7.78
CA VAL A 403 6.73 30.38 7.48
C VAL A 403 7.27 30.82 6.12
N ILE A 404 8.55 31.13 6.03
CA ILE A 404 9.20 31.53 4.77
C ILE A 404 9.94 30.36 4.14
N SER A 405 10.29 30.50 2.86
CA SER A 405 11.05 29.46 2.16
C SER A 405 12.46 29.33 2.75
N TYR A 406 13.02 28.11 2.69
CA TYR A 406 14.41 27.88 3.06
C TYR A 406 15.36 28.83 2.31
N GLN A 407 15.11 29.09 1.02
CA GLN A 407 15.93 29.98 0.21
C GLN A 407 15.90 31.43 0.69
N ASP A 408 14.73 31.93 1.09
CA ASP A 408 14.61 33.28 1.63
C ASP A 408 15.29 33.37 2.99
N CYS A 409 15.13 32.37 3.85
CA CYS A 409 15.81 32.35 5.14
C CYS A 409 17.34 32.23 5.03
N HIS A 410 17.82 31.43 4.08
CA HIS A 410 19.24 31.21 3.84
C HIS A 410 19.97 32.51 3.40
N ARG A 411 19.25 33.52 2.89
CA ARG A 411 19.84 34.84 2.60
C ARG A 411 20.32 35.56 3.86
N SER A 412 19.59 35.41 4.97
CA SER A 412 19.97 35.93 6.28
C SER A 412 20.92 34.99 7.02
N TYR A 413 20.77 33.67 6.81
CA TYR A 413 21.56 32.64 7.51
C TYR A 413 22.25 31.68 6.51
N PRO A 414 23.47 31.98 6.04
CA PRO A 414 24.20 31.15 5.09
C PRO A 414 24.54 29.73 5.58
N ASN A 415 24.50 29.49 6.90
CA ASN A 415 24.75 28.18 7.51
C ASN A 415 23.46 27.50 7.99
N LEU A 416 22.29 27.90 7.49
CA LEU A 416 21.02 27.29 7.84
C LEU A 416 21.02 25.79 7.47
N SER A 417 20.56 24.93 8.38
CA SER A 417 20.43 23.49 8.17
C SER A 417 19.03 23.12 7.67
N TYR A 418 18.91 22.00 6.94
CA TYR A 418 17.60 21.44 6.54
C TYR A 418 16.72 21.04 7.74
N GLY A 419 17.33 20.81 8.91
CA GLY A 419 16.64 20.55 10.18
C GLY A 419 16.02 21.81 10.81
N GLN A 420 16.04 22.95 10.11
CA GLN A 420 15.52 24.23 10.58
C GLN A 420 14.45 24.76 9.61
N LEU A 421 13.51 25.53 10.16
CA LEU A 421 12.53 26.30 9.41
C LEU A 421 12.55 27.74 9.92
N CYS A 422 12.07 28.67 9.09
CA CYS A 422 12.10 30.08 9.47
C CYS A 422 10.74 30.73 9.41
N THR A 423 10.50 31.61 10.38
CA THR A 423 9.26 32.35 10.53
C THR A 423 9.51 33.85 10.43
N TYR A 424 8.58 34.55 9.79
CA TYR A 424 8.67 35.97 9.56
C TYR A 424 7.30 36.63 9.73
N GLY A 425 7.24 37.66 10.57
CA GLY A 425 6.08 38.52 10.74
C GLY A 425 6.15 39.75 9.84
N ARG A 426 5.20 39.90 8.91
CA ARG A 426 5.08 41.10 8.08
C ARG A 426 4.23 42.14 8.81
N ASN A 427 4.82 43.28 9.15
CA ASN A 427 4.29 44.47 9.85
C ASN A 427 4.78 44.60 11.30
N LYS A 428 5.46 45.72 11.56
CA LYS A 428 6.15 46.04 12.82
C LYS A 428 5.22 46.19 14.04
N ASP A 429 3.93 46.47 13.82
CA ASP A 429 2.97 46.77 14.89
C ASP A 429 2.35 45.53 15.56
N ALA A 430 2.27 44.40 14.86
CA ALA A 430 1.69 43.15 15.39
C ALA A 430 2.74 42.24 16.09
N CYS A 431 3.99 42.71 16.13
CA CYS A 431 5.17 41.87 16.25
C CYS A 431 6.16 42.54 17.22
N GLN A 432 5.67 43.05 18.34
CA GLN A 432 6.55 43.59 19.38
C GLN A 432 7.17 42.46 20.25
N VAL A 433 6.76 41.20 20.06
CA VAL A 433 7.17 40.06 20.91
C VAL A 433 8.63 39.70 20.67
N THR A 434 9.44 39.89 21.70
CA THR A 434 10.82 39.41 21.77
C THR A 434 10.83 38.03 22.44
N LEU A 435 11.12 36.99 21.65
CA LEU A 435 11.06 35.56 22.04
C LEU A 435 12.19 35.10 22.98
N LEU A 436 12.89 36.01 23.67
CA LEU A 436 14.06 35.68 24.49
C LEU A 436 13.77 34.70 25.64
N PHE A 437 12.49 34.51 26.01
CA PHE A 437 12.05 33.57 27.04
C PHE A 437 11.04 32.52 26.54
N ASP A 438 10.74 32.55 25.23
CA ASP A 438 9.87 31.58 24.55
C ASP A 438 10.68 30.50 23.86
N SER A 439 12.00 30.55 23.98
CA SER A 439 12.90 29.52 23.48
C SER A 439 12.48 28.14 23.99
N GLY A 440 12.47 27.15 23.10
CA GLY A 440 11.91 25.83 23.35
C GLY A 440 10.38 25.73 23.25
N GLY A 441 9.69 26.86 23.09
CA GLY A 441 8.24 26.93 22.92
C GLY A 441 7.75 26.41 21.56
N PRO A 442 6.43 26.16 21.44
CA PRO A 442 5.85 25.57 20.24
C PRO A 442 5.73 26.56 19.07
N VAL A 443 5.99 26.06 17.87
CA VAL A 443 5.51 26.62 16.60
C VAL A 443 4.40 25.72 16.07
N LEU A 444 3.15 26.20 16.13
CA LEU A 444 1.96 25.42 15.82
C LEU A 444 1.39 25.78 14.45
N TRP A 445 1.20 24.77 13.61
CA TRP A 445 0.43 24.89 12.38
C TRP A 445 -0.93 24.22 12.57
N GLN A 446 -2.00 24.96 12.30
CA GLN A 446 -3.34 24.39 12.32
C GLN A 446 -3.59 23.64 11.01
N ASN A 447 -3.78 22.32 11.08
CA ASN A 447 -4.16 21.52 9.93
C ASN A 447 -5.51 22.02 9.37
N PRO A 448 -5.58 22.43 8.09
CA PRO A 448 -6.78 23.04 7.54
C PRO A 448 -7.97 22.08 7.44
N THR A 449 -7.71 20.77 7.37
CA THR A 449 -8.73 19.72 7.26
C THR A 449 -9.18 19.24 8.63
N THR A 450 -8.26 18.89 9.53
CA THR A 450 -8.61 18.32 10.85
C THR A 450 -8.83 19.38 11.93
N LYS A 451 -8.41 20.63 11.69
CA LYS A 451 -8.42 21.75 12.65
C LYS A 451 -7.61 21.48 13.92
N ARG A 452 -6.68 20.53 13.86
CA ARG A 452 -5.77 20.20 14.96
C ARG A 452 -4.50 21.04 14.86
N GLU A 453 -3.98 21.45 16.00
CA GLU A 453 -2.70 22.12 16.15
C GLU A 453 -1.56 21.09 16.09
N VAL A 454 -0.72 21.21 15.06
CA VAL A 454 0.42 20.35 14.80
C VAL A 454 1.70 21.09 15.16
N LEU A 455 2.56 20.47 15.96
CA LEU A 455 3.86 21.01 16.36
C LEU A 455 4.87 20.87 15.21
N VAL A 456 4.98 21.91 14.39
CA VAL A 456 5.84 21.90 13.20
C VAL A 456 7.25 22.41 13.48
N GLY A 457 7.41 23.20 14.55
CA GLY A 457 8.71 23.71 14.96
C GLY A 457 8.83 23.95 16.46
N ILE A 458 10.07 24.17 16.89
CA ILE A 458 10.46 24.56 18.25
C ILE A 458 11.23 25.88 18.14
N ILE A 459 10.82 26.88 18.91
CA ILE A 459 11.48 28.19 18.92
C ILE A 459 12.93 28.02 19.37
N SER A 460 13.89 28.49 18.58
CA SER A 460 15.32 28.29 18.83
C SER A 460 16.09 29.61 18.96
N TYR A 461 16.23 30.39 17.88
CA TYR A 461 16.94 31.68 17.93
C TYR A 461 16.47 32.66 16.86
N GLY A 462 16.98 33.89 16.96
CA GLY A 462 16.59 35.00 16.10
C GLY A 462 15.29 35.65 16.56
N LEU A 463 14.91 36.72 15.87
CA LEU A 463 13.71 37.49 16.18
C LEU A 463 12.71 37.25 15.04
N ALA A 464 11.54 36.70 15.35
CA ALA A 464 10.50 36.47 14.34
C ALA A 464 9.92 37.78 13.79
N CYS A 465 10.23 38.87 14.49
CA CYS A 465 9.63 40.17 14.40
C CYS A 465 10.72 41.25 14.58
N GLY A 466 11.57 41.42 13.56
CA GLY A 466 12.66 42.40 13.53
C GLY A 466 12.87 42.93 12.11
N ASP A 467 13.64 44.02 11.97
CA ASP A 467 13.59 44.89 10.79
C ASP A 467 14.07 44.27 9.46
N ASP A 468 14.79 43.14 9.46
CA ASP A 468 15.21 42.45 8.22
C ASP A 468 15.39 40.92 8.32
N ASP A 469 15.65 40.34 9.51
CA ASP A 469 16.00 38.92 9.64
C ASP A 469 14.86 38.05 10.22
N PRO A 470 14.61 36.86 9.65
CA PRO A 470 13.61 35.92 10.17
C PRO A 470 14.07 35.21 11.45
N ALA A 471 13.13 34.68 12.24
CA ALA A 471 13.45 33.73 13.32
C ALA A 471 13.71 32.34 12.76
N VAL A 472 14.63 31.63 13.40
CA VAL A 472 14.96 30.23 13.09
C VAL A 472 14.40 29.33 14.18
N ASN A 473 13.70 28.29 13.75
CA ASN A 473 13.06 27.31 14.60
C ASN A 473 13.54 25.91 14.17
N THR A 474 13.70 25.01 15.14
CA THR A 474 14.01 23.61 14.84
C THR A 474 12.81 22.96 14.20
N ARG A 475 12.96 22.32 13.04
CA ARG A 475 11.87 21.71 12.28
C ARG A 475 11.57 20.30 12.78
N VAL A 476 10.48 20.15 13.54
CA VAL A 476 10.11 18.89 14.22
C VAL A 476 9.96 17.71 13.26
N GLY A 477 9.41 17.94 12.07
CA GLY A 477 9.24 16.90 11.05
C GLY A 477 10.53 16.15 10.68
N THR A 478 11.71 16.80 10.83
CA THR A 478 13.01 16.16 10.54
C THR A 478 13.53 15.26 11.66
N TYR A 479 12.94 15.34 12.85
CA TYR A 479 13.37 14.61 14.05
C TYR A 479 12.34 13.58 14.53
N ILE A 480 11.31 13.25 13.74
CA ILE A 480 10.27 12.30 14.16
C ILE A 480 10.87 10.95 14.55
N ASP A 481 11.77 10.39 13.74
CA ASP A 481 12.41 9.11 14.04
C ASP A 481 13.19 9.16 15.36
N TRP A 482 13.96 10.25 15.57
CA TRP A 482 14.68 10.45 16.83
C TRP A 482 13.74 10.64 18.03
N ILE A 483 12.61 11.36 17.87
CA ILE A 483 11.61 11.53 18.94
C ILE A 483 11.07 10.15 19.35
N LEU A 484 10.75 9.28 18.39
CA LEU A 484 10.27 7.92 18.66
C LEU A 484 11.31 7.08 19.41
N ASP A 485 12.58 7.16 18.99
CA ASP A 485 13.69 6.46 19.65
C ASP A 485 13.96 6.99 21.07
N ALA A 486 13.82 8.30 21.27
CA ALA A 486 13.99 8.96 22.58
C ALA A 486 12.79 8.76 23.52
N THR A 487 11.68 8.21 23.04
CA THR A 487 10.43 8.00 23.82
C THR A 487 9.89 6.58 23.68
N PRO A 488 10.69 5.55 24.02
CA PRO A 488 10.28 4.17 23.84
C PRO A 488 9.00 3.86 24.64
N GLY A 489 8.00 3.32 23.95
CA GLY A 489 6.71 2.98 24.53
C GLY A 489 5.72 4.15 24.68
N ALA A 490 6.08 5.36 24.25
CA ALA A 490 5.11 6.45 24.12
C ALA A 490 4.12 6.16 22.97
N TYR A 491 2.85 6.51 23.20
CA TYR A 491 1.81 6.43 22.20
C TYR A 491 1.55 7.82 21.61
N TYR A 492 1.60 7.93 20.29
CA TYR A 492 1.39 9.16 19.55
C TYR A 492 0.25 9.04 18.56
N CYS A 493 -0.45 10.16 18.36
CA CYS A 493 -1.44 10.24 17.31
C CYS A 493 -0.79 10.44 15.95
N LYS A 494 -1.03 9.49 15.03
CA LYS A 494 -0.53 9.50 13.65
C LYS A 494 -1.58 9.95 12.63
N ALA A 495 -2.81 10.22 13.11
CA ALA A 495 -3.96 10.62 12.32
C ALA A 495 -4.24 12.12 12.50
N GLU A 496 -3.23 12.96 12.27
CA GLU A 496 -3.37 14.42 12.19
C GLU A 496 -3.88 14.93 10.85
#